data_AF-A0A2R6CKG2-F1
#
_entry.id   AF-A0A2R6CKG2-F1
#
_cell.length_a   1.000
_cell.length_b   1.000
_cell.length_c   1.000
_cell.angle_alpha   90.00
_cell.angle_beta   90.00
_cell.angle_gamma   90.00
#
_symmetry.space_group_name_H-M   'P 1'
#
loop_
_entity.id
_entity.type
_entity.pdbx_description
1 polymer ?
#
loop_
_entity_poly.entity_id
_entity_poly.type
_entity_poly.pdbx_seq_one_letter_code
_entity_poly.pdbx_strand_id
1 'polypeptide(L)' 'MSSATDLQDLPGVGPATAEKLKDNGFDGYQGIAVASPGELSNTADIGESTAADIINAARDAADIGGFESGAA' A
#
# COMPACT_ATOMS: atom_id res chain seq x y z
N MET A 1 -0.77 -4.35 19.98
CA MET A 1 0.06 -5.15 19.06
C MET A 1 0.03 -4.42 17.73
N SER A 2 1.18 -3.95 17.24
CA SER A 2 1.23 -3.25 15.95
C SER A 2 0.79 -4.23 14.86
N SER A 3 -0.39 -3.99 14.30
CA SER A 3 -0.76 -4.50 12.98
C SER A 3 0.14 -3.78 11.97
N ALA A 4 1.42 -4.14 11.95
CA ALA A 4 2.39 -3.60 11.02
C ALA A 4 2.07 -4.23 9.66
N THR A 5 1.07 -3.66 9.01
CA THR A 5 0.72 -3.96 7.64
C THR A 5 1.94 -3.69 6.78
N ASP A 6 2.63 -4.74 6.38
CA ASP A 6 3.87 -4.62 5.65
C ASP A 6 3.56 -4.31 4.19
N LEU A 7 3.83 -3.07 3.78
CA LEU A 7 3.67 -2.62 2.39
C LEU A 7 4.39 -3.53 1.40
N GLN A 8 5.41 -4.26 1.85
CA GLN A 8 6.19 -5.25 1.10
C GLN A 8 5.37 -6.47 0.66
N ASP A 9 4.18 -6.70 1.23
CA ASP A 9 3.25 -7.73 0.75
C ASP A 9 2.57 -7.32 -0.58
N LEU A 10 2.61 -6.03 -0.93
CA LEU A 10 2.07 -5.56 -2.20
C LEU A 10 3.03 -5.88 -3.35
N PRO A 11 2.50 -6.34 -4.50
CA PRO A 11 3.32 -6.69 -5.65
C PRO A 11 4.09 -5.46 -6.16
N GLY A 12 5.41 -5.57 -6.29
CA GLY A 12 6.26 -4.47 -6.76
C GLY A 12 6.74 -3.51 -5.67
N VAL A 13 6.38 -3.73 -4.40
CA VAL A 13 6.90 -2.96 -3.27
C VAL A 13 8.07 -3.69 -2.62
N GLY A 14 9.29 -3.18 -2.83
CA GLY A 14 10.48 -3.62 -2.11
C GLY A 14 10.67 -2.87 -0.78
N PRO A 15 11.64 -3.28 0.05
CA PRO A 15 11.94 -2.62 1.33
C PRO A 15 12.25 -1.12 1.15
N ALA A 16 13.04 -0.75 0.14
CA ALA A 16 13.35 0.64 -0.15
C ALA A 16 12.11 1.48 -0.54
N THR A 17 11.18 0.89 -1.31
CA THR A 17 9.93 1.54 -1.70
C THR A 17 9.00 1.68 -0.50
N ALA A 18 8.88 0.64 0.33
CA ALA A 18 8.07 0.67 1.54
C ALA A 18 8.55 1.74 2.53
N GLU A 19 9.86 1.89 2.71
CA GLU A 19 10.43 2.94 3.56
C GLU A 19 10.12 4.33 3.03
N LYS A 20 10.31 4.58 1.72
CA LYS A 20 9.96 5.88 1.12
C LYS A 20 8.49 6.22 1.27
N LEU A 21 7.61 5.26 1.01
CA LEU A 21 6.16 5.42 1.17
C LEU A 21 5.83 5.78 2.63
N LYS A 22 6.36 5.04 3.61
CA LYS A 22 6.18 5.33 5.03
C LYS A 22 6.68 6.73 5.42
N ASP A 23 7.86 7.13 4.93
CA ASP A 23 8.43 8.46 5.20
C ASP A 23 7.58 9.61 4.64
N ASN A 24 6.84 9.34 3.56
CA ASN A 24 5.92 10.29 2.93
C ASN A 24 4.48 10.21 3.48
N GLY A 25 4.25 9.47 4.57
CA GLY A 25 2.93 9.35 5.21
C GLY A 25 2.01 8.30 4.59
N PHE A 26 2.56 7.38 3.80
CA PHE A 26 1.87 6.16 3.37
C PHE A 26 2.27 5.00 4.29
N ASP A 27 1.72 4.98 5.50
CA ASP A 27 2.04 4.02 6.55
C ASP A 27 1.17 2.76 6.53
N GLY A 28 0.19 2.67 5.61
CA GLY A 28 -0.66 1.49 5.44
C GLY A 28 -1.40 1.45 4.10
N TYR A 29 -2.10 0.33 3.87
CA TYR A 29 -2.81 0.08 2.60
C TYR A 29 -3.87 1.14 2.29
N GLN A 30 -4.54 1.70 3.31
CA GLN A 30 -5.58 2.72 3.10
C GLN A 30 -5.00 4.01 2.49
N GLY A 31 -3.81 4.43 2.92
CA GLY A 31 -3.15 5.62 2.35
C GLY A 31 -2.76 5.41 0.90
N ILE A 32 -2.27 4.22 0.58
CA ILE A 32 -1.92 3.83 -0.80
C ILE A 32 -3.19 3.69 -1.66
N ALA A 33 -4.26 3.11 -1.12
CA ALA A 33 -5.51 2.85 -1.83
C ALA A 33 -6.20 4.14 -2.32
N VAL A 34 -6.03 5.25 -1.60
CA VAL A 34 -6.57 6.57 -1.97
C VAL A 34 -5.58 7.45 -2.76
N ALA A 35 -4.33 7.02 -2.89
CA ALA A 35 -3.31 7.71 -3.66
C ALA A 35 -3.60 7.64 -5.17
N SER A 36 -3.02 8.57 -5.92
CA SER A 36 -3.00 8.52 -7.38
C SER A 36 -1.77 7.78 -7.91
N PRO A 37 -1.83 7.09 -9.06
CA PRO A 37 -0.67 6.39 -9.63
C PRO A 37 0.54 7.30 -9.88
N GLY A 38 0.30 8.54 -10.31
CA GLY A 38 1.35 9.53 -10.53
C GLY A 38 2.02 9.98 -9.22
N GLU A 39 1.26 10.18 -8.15
CA GLU A 39 1.80 10.53 -6.84
C GLU A 39 2.63 9.39 -6.27
N LEU A 40 2.07 8.18 -6.25
CA LEU A 40 2.78 7.00 -5.75
C LEU A 40 4.05 6.71 -6.56
N SER A 41 3.97 6.83 -7.90
CA SER A 41 5.11 6.71 -8.81
C SER A 41 6.26 7.64 -8.45
N ASN A 42 5.96 8.93 -8.28
CA ASN A 42 6.97 9.94 -7.91
C ASN A 42 7.53 9.71 -6.49
N THR A 43 6.68 9.36 -5.52
CA THR A 43 7.10 9.13 -4.13
C THR A 43 7.99 7.89 -3.99
N ALA A 44 7.64 6.81 -4.69
CA ALA A 44 8.32 5.53 -4.59
C ALA A 44 9.47 5.34 -5.60
N ASP A 45 9.65 6.26 -6.56
CA ASP A 45 10.52 6.10 -7.73
C ASP A 45 10.22 4.81 -8.51
N ILE A 46 8.95 4.58 -8.82
CA ILE A 46 8.48 3.39 -9.57
C ILE A 46 7.74 3.84 -10.85
N GLY A 47 7.50 2.92 -11.78
CA GLY A 47 6.68 3.24 -12.96
C GLY A 47 5.21 3.44 -12.61
N GLU A 48 4.51 4.32 -13.33
CA GLU A 48 3.06 4.57 -13.13
C GLU A 48 2.20 3.30 -13.28
N SER A 49 2.57 2.37 -14.17
CA SER A 49 1.87 1.08 -14.28
C SER A 49 2.01 0.25 -13.01
N THR A 50 3.23 0.12 -12.47
CA THR A 50 3.49 -0.58 -11.20
C THR A 50 2.80 0.11 -10.04
N ALA A 51 2.79 1.45 -10.02
CA ALA A 51 2.06 2.21 -9.02
C ALA A 51 0.55 1.91 -9.06
N ALA A 52 -0.05 1.87 -10.24
CA ALA A 52 -1.46 1.51 -10.40
C ALA A 52 -1.76 0.08 -9.89
N ASP A 53 -0.89 -0.88 -10.18
CA ASP A 53 -1.02 -2.26 -9.69
C ASP A 53 -0.95 -2.32 -8.16
N ILE A 54 0.00 -1.59 -7.55
CA ILE A 54 0.15 -1.48 -6.09
C ILE A 54 -1.10 -0.86 -5.46
N ILE A 55 -1.66 0.20 -6.05
CA ILE A 55 -2.86 0.86 -5.55
C ILE A 55 -4.06 -0.10 -5.56
N ASN A 56 -4.22 -0.88 -6.63
CA ASN A 56 -5.30 -1.86 -6.71
C ASN A 56 -5.11 -2.98 -5.67
N ALA A 57 -3.90 -3.53 -5.55
CA ALA A 57 -3.61 -4.53 -4.52
C ALA A 57 -3.81 -3.99 -3.10
N ALA A 58 -3.46 -2.72 -2.85
CA ALA A 58 -3.69 -2.05 -1.58
C ALA A 58 -5.18 -1.85 -1.30
N ARG A 59 -5.99 -1.54 -2.32
CA ARG A 59 -7.46 -1.48 -2.20
C ARG A 59 -8.02 -2.84 -1.83
N ASP A 60 -7.65 -3.88 -2.56
CA ASP A 60 -8.11 -5.25 -2.29
C ASP A 60 -7.72 -5.69 -0.88
N ALA A 61 -6.47 -5.43 -0.45
CA ALA A 61 -6.01 -5.75 0.88
C ALA A 61 -6.69 -4.92 1.99
N ALA A 62 -7.00 -3.66 1.73
CA ALA A 62 -7.73 -2.80 2.65
C ALA A 62 -9.23 -3.17 2.76
N ASP A 63 -9.83 -3.65 1.67
CA ASP A 63 -11.22 -4.12 1.62
C ASP A 63 -11.37 -5.47 2.32
N ILE A 64 -10.45 -6.41 2.06
CA ILE A 64 -10.41 -7.73 2.71
C ILE A 64 -10.05 -7.61 4.21
N GLY A 65 -9.16 -6.68 4.58
CA GLY A 65 -8.78 -6.43 5.97
C GLY A 65 -9.90 -5.86 6.86
N GLY A 66 -11.01 -5.42 6.27
CA GLY A 66 -12.16 -4.86 6.99
C GLY A 66 -13.23 -5.88 7.42
N PHE A 67 -13.20 -7.12 6.91
CA PHE A 67 -14.36 -8.02 6.99
C PHE A 67 -14.04 -9.51 7.26
N GLU A 68 -13.06 -9.87 8.09
CA GLU A 68 -12.88 -11.29 8.50
C GLU A 68 -12.58 -11.49 10.00
N SER A 69 -13.44 -10.98 10.88
CA SER A 69 -13.83 -11.71 12.12
C SER A 69 -14.93 -10.99 12.89
N GLY A 70 -16.14 -11.00 12.34
CA GLY A 70 -17.33 -11.12 13.18
C GLY A 70 -17.40 -12.54 13.74
N ALA A 71 -16.50 -12.88 14.67
CA ALA A 71 -16.54 -14.12 15.43
C ALA A 71 -16.72 -13.79 16.91
N ALA A 72 -17.95 -13.44 17.28
CA ALA A 72 -18.66 -13.79 18.52
C ALA A 72 -20.04 -13.13 18.55
#